data_AF-A0A1Y4TN48-F1
#
_entry.id   AF-A0A1Y4TN48-F1
#
_cell.length_a   1.000
_cell.length_b   1.000
_cell.length_c   1.000
_cell.angle_alpha   90.00
_cell.angle_beta   90.00
_cell.angle_gamma   90.00
#
_symmetry.space_group_name_H-M   'P 1'
#
loop_
_entity.id
_entity.type
_entity.pdbx_description
1 polymer ?
#
loop_
_entity_poly.entity_id
_entity_poly.type
_entity_poly.pdbx_seq_one_letter_code
_entity_poly.pdbx_strand_id
1 'polypeptide(L)'
;MTIKGIVMLLIFAAIIAAAIVYGIVRGRLRSGPMRRYYPQPDFTRRAGFQVAEYPINDILTYTGSWLLAGGVAELQFRVQPDWKLWLRVAQEGRSLRLDQFDRQYETYQTVYYDGIRVVLQQTPGGAGLATWVRDGFSYALYLPRGEMGLLNGLAVEFVEGTASSNS
;
A
#
# COMPACT_ATOMS: atom_id res chain seq x y z
N MET A 1 -8.25 -49.18 23.27
CA MET A 1 -7.33 -48.33 22.48
C MET A 1 -5.96 -48.99 22.51
N THR A 2 -5.42 -49.42 21.38
CA THR A 2 -4.15 -50.19 21.33
C THR A 2 -2.95 -49.25 21.40
N ILE A 3 -1.82 -49.71 21.95
CA ILE A 3 -0.55 -48.94 22.04
C ILE A 3 -0.16 -48.38 20.66
N LYS A 4 -0.37 -49.16 19.59
CA LYS A 4 -0.18 -48.72 18.20
C LYS A 4 -1.06 -47.52 17.79
N GLY A 5 -2.31 -47.47 18.25
CA GLY A 5 -3.22 -46.35 17.99
C GLY A 5 -2.82 -45.07 18.71
N ILE A 6 -2.26 -45.18 19.93
CA ILE A 6 -1.74 -44.02 20.68
C ILE A 6 -0.47 -43.48 20.00
N VAL A 7 0.45 -44.36 19.59
CA VAL A 7 1.68 -43.97 18.89
C VAL A 7 1.37 -43.28 17.56
N MET A 8 0.41 -43.81 16.78
CA MET A 8 0.01 -43.21 15.50
C MET A 8 -0.63 -41.82 15.68
N LEU A 9 -1.44 -41.62 16.72
CA LEU A 9 -2.04 -40.32 17.05
C LEU A 9 -0.96 -39.29 17.41
N LEU A 10 0.04 -39.68 18.22
CA LEU A 10 1.14 -38.79 18.61
C LEU A 10 2.00 -38.35 17.43
N ILE A 11 2.29 -39.27 16.50
CA ILE A 11 3.03 -38.95 15.27
C ILE A 11 2.25 -37.95 14.42
N PHE A 12 0.94 -38.16 14.24
CA PHE A 12 0.10 -37.26 13.46
C PHE A 12 0.01 -35.86 14.09
N ALA A 13 -0.15 -35.79 15.42
CA ALA A 13 -0.14 -34.53 16.15
C ALA A 13 1.22 -33.79 16.02
N ALA A 14 2.34 -34.52 16.07
CA ALA A 14 3.67 -33.96 15.89
C ALA A 14 3.88 -33.40 14.47
N ILE A 15 3.38 -34.06 13.43
CA ILE A 15 3.44 -33.58 12.04
C ILE A 15 2.63 -32.29 11.88
N ILE A 16 1.41 -32.23 12.43
CA ILE A 16 0.58 -31.02 12.38
C ILE A 16 1.27 -29.87 13.13
N ALA A 17 1.79 -30.12 14.33
CA ALA A 17 2.51 -29.12 15.10
C ALA A 17 3.74 -28.61 14.33
N ALA A 18 4.52 -29.50 13.71
CA ALA A 18 5.66 -29.13 12.88
C ALA A 18 5.24 -28.31 11.66
N ALA A 19 4.11 -28.64 11.01
CA ALA A 19 3.58 -27.88 9.88
C ALA A 19 3.11 -26.47 10.28
N ILE A 20 2.45 -26.34 11.44
CA ILE A 20 2.04 -25.05 12.00
C ILE A 20 3.27 -24.21 12.35
N VAL A 21 4.24 -24.79 13.07
CA VAL A 21 5.50 -24.13 13.43
C VAL A 21 6.25 -23.72 12.17
N TYR A 22 6.33 -24.58 11.17
CA TYR A 22 6.94 -24.27 9.88
C TYR A 22 6.22 -23.11 9.17
N GLY A 23 4.89 -23.08 9.18
CA GLY A 23 4.09 -21.97 8.67
C GLY A 23 4.38 -20.65 9.39
N ILE A 24 4.42 -20.67 10.72
CA ILE A 24 4.74 -19.50 11.56
C ILE A 24 6.17 -19.01 11.31
N VAL A 25 7.14 -19.93 11.30
CA VAL A 25 8.56 -19.60 11.08
C VAL A 25 8.77 -19.06 9.66
N ARG A 26 8.16 -19.66 8.63
CA ARG A 26 8.20 -19.10 7.26
C ARG A 26 7.53 -17.73 7.17
N GLY A 27 6.42 -17.52 7.90
CA GLY A 27 5.80 -16.20 8.03
C GLY A 27 6.76 -15.18 8.65
N ARG A 28 7.42 -15.56 9.75
CA ARG A 28 8.39 -14.71 10.47
C ARG A 28 9.71 -14.46 9.72
N LEU A 29 10.16 -15.40 8.90
CA LEU A 29 11.35 -15.23 8.06
C LEU A 29 11.06 -14.40 6.79
N ARG A 30 9.80 -14.35 6.34
CA ARG A 30 9.35 -13.46 5.25
C ARG A 30 9.14 -12.02 5.69
N SER A 31 8.94 -11.78 6.98
CA SER A 31 8.98 -10.43 7.57
C SER A 31 10.41 -9.89 7.55
N GLY A 32 10.79 -9.35 6.39
CA GLY A 32 11.79 -8.29 6.34
C GLY A 32 11.34 -7.09 7.18
N PRO A 33 12.19 -6.05 7.31
CA PRO A 33 11.79 -4.86 8.07
C PRO A 33 10.42 -4.37 7.61
N MET A 34 9.56 -4.02 8.58
CA MET A 34 8.19 -3.52 8.36
C MET A 34 8.13 -2.43 7.29
N ARG A 35 9.24 -1.69 7.13
CA ARG A 35 9.46 -0.61 6.18
C ARG A 35 10.92 -0.64 5.73
N ARG A 36 11.18 -0.74 4.43
CA ARG A 36 12.53 -0.75 3.82
C ARG A 36 12.67 0.39 2.84
N TYR A 37 13.72 1.18 2.92
CA TYR A 37 13.99 2.26 1.97
C TYR A 37 14.48 1.71 0.62
N TYR A 38 14.05 2.36 -0.46
CA TYR A 38 14.51 2.13 -1.82
C TYR A 38 14.88 3.48 -2.47
N PRO A 39 16.07 3.62 -3.07
CA PRO A 39 16.48 4.86 -3.73
C PRO A 39 15.57 5.25 -4.90
N GLN A 40 15.08 4.25 -5.62
CA GLN A 40 14.13 4.37 -6.72
C GLN A 40 12.94 3.45 -6.44
N PRO A 41 11.73 3.76 -6.94
CA PRO A 41 10.53 2.96 -6.69
C PRO A 41 10.47 1.66 -7.51
N ASP A 42 11.60 0.98 -7.62
CA ASP A 42 11.74 -0.37 -8.16
C ASP A 42 11.78 -1.39 -7.00
N PHE A 43 10.71 -2.17 -6.90
CA PHE A 43 10.54 -3.20 -5.87
C PHE A 43 10.57 -4.62 -6.45
N THR A 44 10.96 -4.76 -7.71
CA THR A 44 10.91 -5.99 -8.52
C THR A 44 11.47 -7.19 -7.76
N ARG A 45 12.69 -7.05 -7.21
CA ARG A 45 13.39 -8.15 -6.53
C ARG A 45 12.65 -8.70 -5.31
N ARG A 46 11.79 -7.90 -4.66
CA ARG A 46 11.15 -8.26 -3.39
C ARG A 46 9.64 -8.45 -3.50
N ALA A 47 8.99 -7.64 -4.32
CA ALA A 47 7.54 -7.59 -4.46
C ALA A 47 7.05 -7.88 -5.89
N GLY A 48 7.95 -8.00 -6.87
CA GLY A 48 7.60 -8.36 -8.25
C GLY A 48 6.99 -7.23 -9.07
N PHE A 49 7.12 -5.98 -8.63
CA PHE A 49 6.61 -4.81 -9.36
C PHE A 49 7.46 -3.56 -9.10
N GLN A 50 7.24 -2.55 -9.94
CA GLN A 50 7.79 -1.20 -9.78
C GLN A 50 6.69 -0.14 -10.01
N VAL A 51 6.90 1.07 -9.48
CA VAL A 51 6.12 2.26 -9.87
C VAL A 51 6.96 3.03 -10.89
N ALA A 52 6.67 2.82 -12.16
CA ALA A 52 7.48 3.29 -13.29
C ALA A 52 7.32 4.79 -13.56
N GLU A 53 6.11 5.32 -13.35
CA GLU A 53 5.77 6.72 -13.58
C GLU A 53 5.01 7.27 -12.36
N TYR A 54 5.22 8.54 -12.06
CA TYR A 54 4.55 9.29 -11.01
C TYR A 54 4.76 10.80 -11.26
N PRO A 55 3.77 11.64 -10.92
CA PRO A 55 3.86 13.07 -11.20
C PRO A 55 4.94 13.75 -10.34
N ILE A 56 5.68 14.66 -10.98
CA ILE A 56 6.61 15.61 -10.36
C ILE A 56 6.45 16.92 -11.13
N ASN A 57 6.36 18.05 -10.42
CA ASN A 57 6.26 19.37 -11.02
C ASN A 57 6.75 20.44 -10.02
N ASP A 58 6.56 21.72 -10.34
CA ASP A 58 7.03 22.84 -9.52
C ASP A 58 6.44 22.83 -8.10
N ILE A 59 5.22 22.31 -7.93
CA ILE A 59 4.57 22.24 -6.62
C ILE A 59 4.72 20.87 -5.94
N LEU A 60 5.07 19.82 -6.67
CA LEU A 60 5.11 18.43 -6.22
C LEU A 60 6.51 17.83 -6.36
N THR A 61 7.23 17.70 -5.26
CA THR A 61 8.59 17.14 -5.23
C THR A 61 8.61 15.74 -4.64
N TYR A 62 9.19 14.77 -5.35
CA TYR A 62 9.45 13.42 -4.83
C TYR A 62 10.57 13.44 -3.78
N THR A 63 10.35 12.76 -2.65
CA THR A 63 11.26 12.78 -1.48
C THR A 63 11.79 11.41 -1.08
N GLY A 64 11.20 10.32 -1.56
CA GLY A 64 11.74 8.98 -1.36
C GLY A 64 10.71 7.88 -1.50
N SER A 65 11.17 6.63 -1.47
CA SER A 65 10.30 5.46 -1.56
C SER A 65 10.67 4.36 -0.56
N TRP A 66 9.64 3.63 -0.13
CA TRP A 66 9.75 2.53 0.80
C TRP A 66 8.89 1.35 0.39
N LEU A 67 9.32 0.14 0.74
CA LEU A 67 8.51 -1.06 0.68
C LEU A 67 8.02 -1.43 2.08
N LEU A 68 6.72 -1.41 2.28
CA LEU A 68 6.06 -1.80 3.53
C LEU A 68 5.64 -3.26 3.47
N ALA A 69 5.91 -4.01 4.54
CA ALA A 69 5.53 -5.41 4.71
C ALA A 69 5.81 -6.30 3.46
N GLY A 70 6.86 -5.96 2.71
CA GLY A 70 7.28 -6.70 1.51
C GLY A 70 6.33 -6.65 0.31
N GLY A 71 5.37 -5.71 0.24
CA GLY A 71 4.54 -5.61 -0.97
C GLY A 71 3.57 -4.44 -1.07
N VAL A 72 3.75 -3.40 -0.27
CA VAL A 72 3.12 -2.09 -0.51
C VAL A 72 4.24 -1.08 -0.74
N ALA A 73 4.30 -0.52 -1.93
CA ALA A 73 5.16 0.62 -2.21
C ALA A 73 4.56 1.87 -1.55
N GLU A 74 5.38 2.67 -0.88
CA GLU A 74 5.04 3.99 -0.35
C GLU A 74 6.02 4.99 -0.94
N LEU A 75 5.54 5.85 -1.84
CA LEU A 75 6.27 6.98 -2.39
C LEU A 75 5.85 8.23 -1.60
N GLN A 76 6.83 9.04 -1.22
CA GLN A 76 6.63 10.24 -0.43
C GLN A 76 6.91 11.48 -1.26
N PHE A 77 6.06 12.48 -1.10
CA PHE A 77 6.16 13.75 -1.80
C PHE A 77 5.98 14.92 -0.83
N ARG A 78 6.48 16.06 -1.27
CA ARG A 78 6.23 17.38 -0.69
C ARG A 78 5.42 18.19 -1.68
N VAL A 79 4.33 18.79 -1.20
CA VAL A 79 3.47 19.71 -1.94
C VAL A 79 3.69 21.12 -1.37
N GLN A 80 3.85 22.14 -2.22
CA GLN A 80 3.97 23.51 -1.72
C GLN A 80 2.75 23.91 -0.87
N PRO A 81 2.93 24.63 0.26
CA PRO A 81 4.19 25.23 0.73
C PRO A 81 5.13 24.25 1.46
N ASP A 82 4.63 23.21 2.14
CA ASP A 82 5.44 22.10 2.72
C ASP A 82 4.52 20.98 3.25
N TRP A 83 3.42 20.68 2.55
CA TRP A 83 2.54 19.59 2.92
C TRP A 83 3.12 18.25 2.50
N LYS A 84 2.97 17.24 3.35
CA LYS A 84 3.39 15.87 3.03
C LYS A 84 2.31 15.19 2.20
N LEU A 85 2.71 14.36 1.25
CA LEU A 85 1.79 13.57 0.46
C LEU A 85 2.37 12.17 0.29
N TRP A 86 1.53 11.15 0.43
CA TRP A 86 1.94 9.75 0.32
C TRP A 86 1.14 9.06 -0.77
N LEU A 87 1.82 8.45 -1.73
CA LEU A 87 1.24 7.51 -2.66
C LEU A 87 1.56 6.09 -2.19
N ARG A 88 0.53 5.27 -1.96
CA ARG A 88 0.69 3.84 -1.74
C ARG A 88 0.20 3.05 -2.94
N VAL A 89 0.98 2.04 -3.31
CA VAL A 89 0.70 1.16 -4.44
C VAL A 89 0.91 -0.28 -4.02
N ALA A 90 -0.02 -1.16 -4.39
CA ALA A 90 0.13 -2.60 -4.25
C ALA A 90 -0.61 -3.31 -5.38
N GLN A 91 -0.24 -4.55 -5.66
CA GLN A 91 -1.05 -5.41 -6.54
C GLN A 91 -2.49 -5.51 -6.01
N GLU A 92 -3.45 -5.54 -6.93
CA GLU A 92 -4.87 -5.57 -6.60
C GLU A 92 -5.22 -6.72 -5.64
N GLY A 93 -6.14 -6.44 -4.70
CA GLY A 93 -6.53 -7.38 -3.66
C GLY A 93 -5.59 -7.41 -2.44
N ARG A 94 -4.41 -6.76 -2.51
CA ARG A 94 -3.53 -6.58 -1.36
C ARG A 94 -3.93 -5.34 -0.55
N SER A 95 -3.87 -5.46 0.77
CA SER A 95 -4.11 -4.32 1.66
C SER A 95 -3.05 -3.23 1.48
N LEU A 96 -3.49 -1.99 1.21
CA LEU A 96 -2.66 -0.78 1.19
C LEU A 96 -2.33 -0.25 2.59
N ARG A 97 -2.76 -0.96 3.64
CA ARG A 97 -2.52 -0.62 5.05
C ARG A 97 -3.03 0.76 5.46
N LEU A 98 -4.20 1.13 4.94
CA LEU A 98 -4.84 2.44 5.15
C LEU A 98 -5.23 2.68 6.61
N ASP A 99 -5.32 1.62 7.42
CA ASP A 99 -5.46 1.66 8.88
C ASP A 99 -4.39 2.51 9.56
N GLN A 100 -3.22 2.68 8.95
CA GLN A 100 -2.14 3.51 9.48
C GLN A 100 -2.36 5.02 9.33
N PHE A 101 -3.34 5.44 8.53
CA PHE A 101 -3.64 6.86 8.32
C PHE A 101 -4.64 7.44 9.33
N ASP A 102 -5.00 6.64 10.36
CA ASP A 102 -5.88 6.94 11.50
C ASP A 102 -6.60 8.29 11.43
N ARG A 103 -7.74 8.30 10.73
CA ARG A 103 -8.59 9.48 10.58
C ARG A 103 -10.03 9.09 10.28
N GLN A 104 -10.96 9.78 10.92
CA GLN A 104 -12.37 9.75 10.55
C GLN A 104 -12.61 10.78 9.45
N TYR A 105 -13.04 10.33 8.27
CA TYR A 105 -13.42 11.21 7.17
C TYR A 105 -14.91 11.53 7.24
N GLU A 106 -15.25 12.78 6.97
CA GLU A 106 -16.62 13.30 7.09
C GLU A 106 -17.32 13.33 5.73
N THR A 107 -16.55 13.56 4.66
CA THR A 107 -17.07 13.61 3.29
C THR A 107 -16.56 12.43 2.48
N TYR A 108 -17.46 11.83 1.71
CA TYR A 108 -17.18 10.73 0.78
C TYR A 108 -17.73 11.09 -0.60
N GLN A 109 -16.87 11.05 -1.62
CA GLN A 109 -17.25 11.34 -2.99
C GLN A 109 -16.68 10.26 -3.92
N THR A 110 -17.48 9.81 -4.88
CA THR A 110 -16.99 9.01 -6.01
C THR A 110 -16.92 9.91 -7.24
N VAL A 111 -15.76 9.95 -7.89
CA VAL A 111 -15.52 10.67 -9.14
C VAL A 111 -14.91 9.71 -10.16
N TYR A 112 -14.89 10.15 -11.42
CA TYR A 112 -14.24 9.43 -12.50
C TYR A 112 -13.23 10.36 -13.19
N TYR A 113 -11.99 9.93 -13.29
CA TYR A 113 -10.95 10.59 -14.08
C TYR A 113 -10.55 9.63 -15.19
N ASP A 114 -10.76 10.03 -16.44
CA ASP A 114 -10.55 9.18 -17.63
C ASP A 114 -11.15 7.75 -17.50
N GLY A 115 -12.40 7.68 -17.01
CA GLY A 115 -13.10 6.40 -16.79
C GLY A 115 -12.64 5.59 -15.57
N ILE A 116 -11.57 6.00 -14.88
CA ILE A 116 -11.07 5.36 -13.66
C ILE A 116 -11.91 5.84 -12.48
N ARG A 117 -12.54 4.89 -11.77
CA ARG A 117 -13.30 5.18 -10.56
C ARG A 117 -12.37 5.56 -9.41
N VAL A 118 -12.58 6.74 -8.85
CA VAL A 118 -11.82 7.25 -7.70
C VAL A 118 -12.76 7.53 -6.54
N VAL A 119 -12.42 7.01 -5.36
CA VAL A 119 -13.12 7.32 -4.12
C VAL A 119 -12.28 8.30 -3.32
N LEU A 120 -12.85 9.47 -3.07
CA LEU A 120 -12.27 10.56 -2.31
C LEU A 120 -12.94 10.63 -0.93
N GLN A 121 -12.10 10.76 0.10
CA GLN A 121 -12.52 10.92 1.48
C GLN A 121 -11.81 12.14 2.05
N GLN A 122 -12.53 13.07 2.67
CA GLN A 122 -11.94 14.32 3.15
C GLN A 122 -12.48 14.72 4.52
N THR A 123 -11.69 15.53 5.21
CA THR A 123 -12.09 16.27 6.42
C THR A 123 -12.11 17.76 6.13
N PRO A 124 -12.93 18.57 6.82
CA PRO A 124 -12.91 20.03 6.69
C PRO A 124 -11.53 20.64 6.96
N GLY A 125 -10.70 19.99 7.78
CA GLY A 125 -9.31 20.37 8.05
C GLY A 125 -8.30 20.09 6.93
N GLY A 126 -8.77 19.77 5.72
CA GLY A 126 -7.96 19.68 4.50
C GLY A 126 -7.14 18.40 4.34
N ALA A 127 -7.28 17.43 5.24
CA ALA A 127 -6.76 16.10 4.97
C ALA A 127 -7.73 15.29 4.13
N GLY A 128 -7.18 14.34 3.38
CA GLY A 128 -7.99 13.40 2.65
C GLY A 128 -7.22 12.21 2.12
N LEU A 129 -7.99 11.29 1.57
CA LEU A 129 -7.55 10.04 0.99
C LEU A 129 -8.29 9.82 -0.34
N ALA A 130 -7.54 9.68 -1.43
CA ALA A 130 -8.06 9.21 -2.71
C ALA A 130 -7.67 7.75 -2.90
N THR A 131 -8.57 6.91 -3.41
CA THR A 131 -8.27 5.50 -3.73
C THR A 131 -8.82 5.15 -5.09
N TRP A 132 -8.06 4.37 -5.86
CA TRP A 132 -8.46 3.88 -7.17
C TRP A 132 -7.77 2.55 -7.50
N VAL A 133 -8.27 1.88 -8.53
CA VAL A 133 -7.67 0.66 -9.09
C VAL A 133 -7.45 0.89 -10.57
N ARG A 134 -6.27 0.52 -11.07
CA ARG A 134 -5.94 0.54 -12.50
C ARG A 134 -4.87 -0.50 -12.79
N ASP A 135 -4.98 -1.17 -13.95
CA ASP A 135 -3.96 -2.11 -14.48
C ASP A 135 -3.52 -3.22 -13.52
N GLY A 136 -4.44 -3.72 -12.68
CA GLY A 136 -4.15 -4.76 -11.69
C GLY A 136 -3.42 -4.26 -10.44
N PHE A 137 -3.40 -2.95 -10.20
CA PHE A 137 -2.85 -2.33 -9.00
C PHE A 137 -3.92 -1.51 -8.28
N SER A 138 -3.87 -1.56 -6.95
CA SER A 138 -4.61 -0.66 -6.07
C SER A 138 -3.72 0.50 -5.64
N TYR A 139 -4.29 1.69 -5.62
CA TYR A 139 -3.60 2.93 -5.30
C TYR A 139 -4.33 3.68 -4.17
N ALA A 140 -3.54 4.38 -3.36
CA ALA A 140 -4.05 5.32 -2.37
C ALA A 140 -3.17 6.57 -2.32
N LEU A 141 -3.76 7.74 -2.47
CA LEU A 141 -3.11 9.02 -2.29
C LEU A 141 -3.59 9.66 -0.98
N TYR A 142 -2.69 9.81 -0.02
CA TYR A 142 -3.00 10.33 1.31
C TYR A 142 -2.34 11.69 1.55
N LEU A 143 -3.16 12.67 1.87
CA LEU A 143 -2.78 14.02 2.27
C LEU A 143 -3.20 14.20 3.75
N PRO A 144 -2.27 14.26 4.72
CA PRO A 144 -2.60 14.38 6.14
C PRO A 144 -3.09 15.79 6.53
N ARG A 145 -2.75 16.80 5.74
CA ARG A 145 -3.10 18.20 5.93
C ARG A 145 -2.83 18.93 4.63
N GLY A 146 -3.69 19.86 4.28
CA GLY A 146 -3.54 20.74 3.12
C GLY A 146 -4.66 21.77 3.09
N GLU A 147 -4.77 22.48 1.98
CA GLU A 147 -5.95 23.28 1.68
C GLU A 147 -7.15 22.39 1.32
N MET A 148 -8.36 22.88 1.63
CA MET A 148 -9.58 22.22 1.17
C MET A 148 -9.58 22.15 -0.36
N GLY A 149 -9.89 20.97 -0.90
CA GLY A 149 -9.92 20.75 -2.34
C GLY A 149 -8.57 20.42 -2.98
N LEU A 150 -7.43 20.64 -2.31
CA LEU A 150 -6.10 20.34 -2.87
C LEU A 150 -5.97 18.88 -3.31
N LEU A 151 -6.46 17.94 -2.48
CA LEU A 151 -6.43 16.52 -2.83
C LEU A 151 -7.19 16.20 -4.13
N ASN A 152 -8.27 16.94 -4.44
CA ASN A 152 -9.03 16.69 -5.67
C ASN A 152 -8.21 17.03 -6.91
N GLY A 153 -7.46 18.15 -6.86
CA GLY A 153 -6.52 18.51 -7.93
C GLY A 153 -5.38 17.50 -8.06
N LEU A 154 -4.74 17.15 -6.94
CA LEU A 154 -3.66 16.17 -6.93
C LEU A 154 -4.12 14.78 -7.37
N ALA A 155 -5.35 14.37 -7.03
CA ALA A 155 -5.86 13.06 -7.39
C ALA A 155 -5.94 12.88 -8.91
N VAL A 156 -6.31 13.92 -9.67
CA VAL A 156 -6.30 13.88 -11.15
C VAL A 156 -4.88 13.60 -11.65
N GLU A 157 -3.90 14.40 -11.20
CA GLU A 157 -2.50 14.28 -11.61
C GLU A 157 -1.92 12.89 -11.32
N PHE A 158 -2.24 12.32 -10.16
CA PHE A 158 -1.74 11.00 -9.78
C PHE A 158 -2.48 9.85 -10.48
N VAL A 159 -3.79 9.98 -10.70
CA VAL A 159 -4.57 8.96 -11.39
C VAL A 159 -4.12 8.88 -12.85
N GLU A 160 -3.87 10.01 -13.50
CA GLU A 160 -3.41 10.05 -14.88
C GLU A 160 -1.91 9.75 -15.01
N GLY A 161 -1.06 10.36 -14.16
CA GLY A 161 0.39 10.36 -14.30
C GLY A 161 1.17 9.32 -13.49
N THR A 162 0.51 8.41 -12.79
CA THR A 162 1.18 7.26 -12.14
C THR A 162 1.17 6.06 -13.09
N ALA A 163 2.16 5.20 -13.11
CA ALA A 163 2.08 3.90 -13.79
C ALA A 163 2.82 2.84 -12.97
N SER A 164 2.29 1.62 -12.94
CA SER A 164 2.94 0.49 -12.25
C SER A 164 2.93 -0.72 -13.16
N SER A 165 4.01 -1.49 -13.10
CA SER A 165 4.20 -2.66 -13.94
C SER A 165 4.71 -3.82 -13.12
N ASN A 166 4.21 -5.01 -13.45
CA ASN A 166 4.82 -6.26 -13.00
C ASN A 166 6.13 -6.48 -13.77
N SER A 167 7.05 -7.21 -13.15
CA SER A 167 8.33 -7.58 -13.74
C SER A 167 8.39 -9.04 -14.17
#